data_AF-A0A4Q5STF3-F1
#
_entry.id   AF-A0A4Q5STF3-F1
#
_cell.length_a   1.000
_cell.length_b   1.000
_cell.length_c   1.000
_cell.angle_alpha   90.00
_cell.angle_beta   90.00
_cell.angle_gamma   90.00
#
_symmetry.space_group_name_H-M   'P 1'
#
loop_
_entity.id
_entity.type
_entity.pdbx_description
1 polymer ?
#
loop_
_entity_poly.entity_id
_entity_poly.type
_entity_poly.pdbx_seq_one_letter_code
_entity_poly.pdbx_strand_id
1 'polypeptide(L)'
;MIEKQHINGRDVWFKVDVIPANRENPNTIPTEYFSASYFTEEPAEDGAAGIVILDEEGQTRLFESPVAALTHARKRFEAGAVKSID
;
A
#
# COMPACT_ATOMS: atom_id res chain seq x y z
N MET A 1 -0.77 1.31 9.27
CA MET A 1 -0.10 2.62 9.49
C MET A 1 -0.48 3.57 8.38
N ILE A 2 -0.61 4.86 8.66
CA ILE A 2 -0.92 5.89 7.66
C ILE A 2 0.18 6.96 7.72
N GLU A 3 0.70 7.36 6.57
CA GLU A 3 1.73 8.38 6.43
C GLU A 3 1.33 9.42 5.37
N LYS A 4 1.31 10.69 5.77
CA LYS A 4 1.10 11.82 4.84
C LYS A 4 2.41 12.14 4.13
N GLN A 5 2.37 12.21 2.80
CA GLN A 5 3.48 12.67 1.96
C GLN A 5 3.01 13.75 0.99
N HIS A 6 3.92 14.67 0.68
CA HIS A 6 3.68 15.73 -0.29
C HIS A 6 4.44 15.43 -1.58
N ILE A 7 3.72 15.03 -2.65
CA ILE A 7 4.30 14.58 -3.92
C ILE A 7 3.68 15.37 -5.07
N ASN A 8 4.50 15.92 -5.98
CA ASN A 8 4.04 16.68 -7.14
C ASN A 8 3.08 17.84 -6.80
N GLY A 9 3.31 18.53 -5.67
CA GLY A 9 2.45 19.64 -5.22
C GLY A 9 1.11 19.21 -4.64
N ARG A 10 0.90 17.89 -4.42
CA ARG A 10 -0.32 17.32 -3.85
C ARG A 10 0.00 16.62 -2.53
N ASP A 11 -0.88 16.81 -1.56
CA ASP A 11 -0.89 16.00 -0.35
C ASP A 11 -1.53 14.64 -0.67
N VAL A 12 -0.85 13.58 -0.27
CA VAL A 12 -1.26 12.20 -0.46
C VAL A 12 -1.05 11.45 0.85
N TRP A 13 -2.01 10.63 1.23
CA TRP A 13 -1.89 9.80 2.42
C TRP A 13 -1.66 8.36 1.96
N PHE A 14 -0.56 7.77 2.37
CA PHE A 14 -0.27 6.36 2.13
C PHE A 14 -0.64 5.55 3.35
N LYS A 15 -1.51 4.57 3.17
CA LYS A 15 -1.83 3.58 4.19
C LYS A 15 -1.12 2.28 3.85
N VAL A 16 -0.44 1.73 4.84
CA VAL A 16 0.07 0.37 4.80
C VAL A 16 -0.76 -0.50 5.73
N ASP A 17 -1.45 -1.46 5.13
CA ASP A 17 -2.26 -2.47 5.81
C ASP A 17 -1.42 -3.73 6.03
N VAL A 18 -1.63 -4.37 7.18
CA VAL A 18 -0.99 -5.63 7.53
C VAL A 18 -1.97 -6.75 7.21
N ILE A 19 -1.52 -7.70 6.41
CA ILE A 19 -2.30 -8.84 5.95
C ILE A 19 -1.71 -10.06 6.65
N PRO A 20 -2.42 -10.67 7.60
CA PRO A 20 -1.94 -11.87 8.28
C PRO A 20 -1.73 -12.99 7.26
N ALA A 21 -0.56 -13.62 7.28
CA ALA A 21 -0.29 -14.77 6.44
C ALA A 21 -1.09 -15.97 6.99
N ASN A 22 -2.26 -16.23 6.42
CA ASN A 22 -3.10 -17.35 6.85
C ASN A 22 -2.44 -18.67 6.43
N ARG A 23 -1.77 -19.39 7.35
CA ARG A 23 -1.18 -20.70 7.04
C ARG A 23 -1.22 -21.72 8.17
N GLU A 24 -1.48 -22.97 7.75
CA GLU A 24 -1.55 -24.17 8.58
C GLU A 24 -0.21 -24.96 8.63
N ASN A 25 0.89 -24.48 8.02
CA ASN A 25 2.11 -25.28 7.78
C ASN A 25 3.43 -24.61 8.29
N PRO A 26 4.34 -25.32 9.01
CA PRO A 26 5.32 -24.72 9.96
C PRO A 26 6.79 -24.47 9.49
N ASN A 27 7.18 -24.71 8.24
CA ASN A 27 8.61 -24.71 7.83
C ASN A 27 9.15 -23.38 7.25
N THR A 28 8.84 -22.23 7.88
CA THR A 28 9.45 -20.89 7.66
C THR A 28 9.13 -20.16 6.35
N ILE A 29 8.20 -19.19 6.41
CA ILE A 29 8.04 -17.98 5.53
C ILE A 29 7.25 -16.90 6.37
N PRO A 30 7.16 -15.60 6.01
CA PRO A 30 6.88 -14.49 6.94
C PRO A 30 5.50 -14.56 7.62
N THR A 31 5.45 -14.08 8.87
CA THR A 31 4.25 -14.06 9.73
C THR A 31 3.13 -13.19 9.16
N GLU A 32 3.50 -12.11 8.47
CA GLU A 32 2.59 -11.07 7.99
C GLU A 32 3.10 -10.51 6.65
N TYR A 33 2.17 -10.15 5.78
CA TYR A 33 2.42 -9.40 4.56
C TYR A 33 1.93 -7.97 4.73
N PHE A 34 2.41 -7.07 3.88
CA PHE A 34 2.05 -5.67 3.88
C PHE A 34 1.58 -5.26 2.49
N SER A 35 0.48 -4.53 2.42
CA SER A 35 -0.01 -3.89 1.19
C SER A 35 -0.07 -2.39 1.38
N ALA A 36 0.16 -1.62 0.31
CA ALA A 36 0.02 -0.17 0.36
C ALA A 36 -1.14 0.32 -0.51
N SER A 37 -1.88 1.26 0.04
CA SER A 37 -2.97 1.99 -0.60
C SER A 37 -2.71 3.49 -0.45
N TYR A 38 -3.21 4.30 -1.36
CA TYR A 38 -3.14 5.75 -1.24
C TYR A 38 -4.52 6.40 -1.20
N PHE A 39 -4.56 7.57 -0.60
CA PHE A 39 -5.73 8.44 -0.51
C PHE A 39 -5.33 9.83 -0.99
N THR A 40 -6.19 10.43 -1.80
CA THR A 40 -6.06 11.83 -2.25
C THR A 40 -6.62 12.82 -1.23
N GLU A 41 -7.30 12.31 -0.21
CA GLU A 41 -7.88 13.07 0.90
C GLU A 41 -7.49 12.38 2.21
N GLU A 42 -7.55 13.12 3.32
CA GLU A 42 -7.24 12.56 4.62
C GLU A 42 -8.25 11.45 4.95
N PRO A 43 -7.81 10.19 5.15
CA PRO A 43 -8.72 9.11 5.50
C PRO A 43 -9.31 9.40 6.88
N ALA A 44 -10.62 9.65 6.93
CA ALA A 44 -11.33 9.97 8.17
C ALA A 44 -11.36 8.80 9.17
N GLU A 45 -11.12 7.57 8.70
CA GLU A 45 -11.17 6.34 9.50
C GLU A 45 -10.01 5.40 9.14
N ASP A 46 -9.50 4.69 10.15
CA ASP A 46 -8.44 3.67 10.00
C ASP A 46 -8.89 2.47 9.11
N GLY A 47 -10.19 2.37 8.81
CA GLY A 47 -10.79 1.37 7.92
C GLY A 47 -11.15 1.86 6.51
N ALA A 48 -10.83 3.10 6.15
CA ALA A 48 -11.18 3.63 4.84
C ALA A 48 -10.57 2.78 3.71
N ALA A 49 -11.38 2.44 2.71
CA ALA A 49 -10.94 1.73 1.51
C ALA A 49 -10.18 2.71 0.61
N GLY A 50 -8.85 2.66 0.65
CA GLY A 50 -7.99 3.46 -0.20
C GLY A 50 -7.89 2.93 -1.61
N ILE A 51 -7.27 3.71 -2.49
CA ILE A 51 -6.95 3.24 -3.83
C ILE A 51 -5.75 2.31 -3.73
N VAL A 52 -5.98 1.03 -4.04
CA VAL A 52 -4.96 -0.01 -3.96
C VAL A 52 -3.89 0.23 -5.01
N ILE A 53 -2.63 0.17 -4.60
CA ILE A 53 -1.51 0.36 -5.52
C ILE A 53 -1.21 -0.97 -6.20
N LEU A 54 -1.68 -1.08 -7.45
CA LEU A 54 -1.49 -2.27 -8.27
C LEU A 54 -0.08 -2.29 -8.87
N ASP A 55 0.46 -3.49 -9.03
CA ASP A 55 1.71 -3.71 -9.74
C ASP A 55 1.52 -3.59 -11.28
N GLU A 56 2.57 -3.81 -12.08
CA GLU A 56 2.52 -3.70 -13.55
C GLU A 56 1.53 -4.71 -14.16
N GLU A 57 1.30 -5.83 -13.46
CA GLU A 57 0.34 -6.87 -13.81
C GLU A 57 -1.10 -6.56 -13.35
N GLY A 58 -1.35 -5.41 -12.73
CA GLY A 58 -2.68 -5.04 -12.22
C GLY A 58 -3.10 -5.80 -10.97
N GLN A 59 -2.16 -6.44 -10.27
CA GLN A 59 -2.42 -7.18 -9.03
C GLN A 59 -1.97 -6.41 -7.80
N THR A 60 -2.63 -6.64 -6.66
CA THR A 60 -2.19 -6.10 -5.37
C THR A 60 -0.86 -6.75 -4.98
N ARG A 61 0.20 -5.94 -4.88
CA ARG A 61 1.51 -6.46 -4.48
C ARG A 61 1.61 -6.55 -2.97
N LEU A 62 1.96 -7.74 -2.49
CA LEU A 62 2.27 -8.00 -1.09
C LEU A 62 3.77 -7.86 -0.87
N PHE A 63 4.14 -7.21 0.23
CA PHE A 63 5.51 -6.98 0.65
C PHE A 63 5.77 -7.64 1.99
N GLU A 64 7.02 -8.00 2.26
CA GLU A 64 7.43 -8.61 3.54
C GLU A 64 7.82 -7.54 4.59
N SER A 65 7.77 -6.25 4.21
CA SER A 65 8.11 -5.13 5.08
C SER A 65 7.20 -3.94 4.80
N PRO A 66 6.74 -3.21 5.83
CA PRO A 66 5.91 -2.02 5.65
C PRO A 66 6.68 -0.91 4.92
N VAL A 67 8.01 -0.83 5.13
CA VAL A 67 8.87 0.14 4.44
C VAL A 67 8.96 -0.17 2.95
N ALA A 68 9.00 -1.44 2.57
CA ALA A 68 9.01 -1.85 1.18
C ALA A 68 7.69 -1.50 0.48
N ALA A 69 6.56 -1.74 1.15
CA ALA A 69 5.24 -1.36 0.65
C ALA A 69 5.13 0.15 0.43
N LEU A 70 5.55 0.96 1.41
CA LEU A 70 5.55 2.41 1.34
C LEU A 70 6.48 2.96 0.25
N THR A 71 7.70 2.41 0.15
CA THR A 71 8.67 2.81 -0.88
C THR A 71 8.13 2.52 -2.28
N HIS A 72 7.49 1.37 -2.45
CA HIS A 72 6.86 1.02 -3.72
C HIS A 72 5.70 1.97 -4.05
N ALA A 73 4.83 2.22 -3.08
CA ALA A 73 3.70 3.12 -3.19
C ALA A 73 4.10 4.52 -3.67
N ARG A 74 5.10 5.09 -2.98
CA ARG A 74 5.68 6.39 -3.31
C ARG A 74 6.23 6.41 -4.74
N LYS A 75 7.05 5.43 -5.12
CA LYS A 75 7.64 5.35 -6.47
C LYS A 75 6.58 5.29 -7.56
N ARG A 76 5.51 4.51 -7.35
CA ARG A 76 4.38 4.41 -8.30
C ARG A 76 3.65 5.74 -8.46
N PHE A 77 3.43 6.44 -7.35
CA PHE A 77 2.78 7.74 -7.35
C PHE A 77 3.65 8.82 -8.01
N GLU A 78 4.95 8.86 -7.69
CA GLU A 78 5.94 9.75 -8.32
C GLU A 78 6.04 9.50 -9.83
N ALA A 79 5.97 8.25 -10.27
CA ALA A 79 6.00 7.87 -11.68
C ALA A 79 4.68 8.14 -12.43
N GLY A 80 3.61 8.59 -11.74
CA GLY A 80 2.29 8.74 -12.34
C GLY A 80 1.64 7.42 -12.79
N ALA A 81 2.14 6.30 -12.28
CA ALA A 81 1.72 4.93 -12.66
C ALA A 81 0.62 4.37 -11.73
N VAL A 82 0.07 5.20 -10.85
CA VAL A 82 -1.08 4.85 -10.03
C VAL A 82 -2.35 4.90 -10.87
N LYS A 83 -2.88 3.72 -11.22
CA LYS A 83 -4.20 3.59 -11.86
C LYS A 83 -5.24 3.53 -10.76
N SER A 84 -6.05 4.60 -10.64
CA SER A 84 -7.35 4.49 -9.97
C SER A 84 -8.23 3.58 -10.82
N ILE A 85 -8.69 2.47 -10.25
CA ILE A 85 -9.84 1.74 -10.78
C ILE A 85 -11.07 2.60 -10.48
N ASP A 86 -11.59 3.26 -11.52
CA ASP A 86 -12.91 3.91 -11.53
C ASP A 86 -14.02 2.86 -11.56
#